data_AF-A0A7C2C3I9-F1
#
_entry.id   AF-A0A7C2C3I9-F1
#
_cell.length_a   1.000
_cell.length_b   1.000
_cell.length_c   1.000
_cell.angle_alpha   90.00
_cell.angle_beta   90.00
_cell.angle_gamma   90.00
#
_symmetry.space_group_name_H-M   'P 1'
#
loop_
_entity.id
_entity.type
_entity.pdbx_description
1 polymer ?
#
loop_
_entity_poly.entity_id
_entity_poly.type
_entity_poly.pdbx_seq_one_letter_code
_entity_poly.pdbx_strand_id
1 'polypeptide(L)'
;MRETPYQGSAQSFDVVVEPNVFIPMRDGVRLAADVYRPALNGRPASGRFPVLVERTPYDKSNLELVSTGKFFARHGYVVVIQDVRGRGLSEGEWYPFAREAPDGYDTLDWVVRQEWSNGRVGTIGLSYTASDQHALAILNPPGLAAMFVSEGMSNYHKCAMRQGGAMELRFVVYAFRMATTSPEAMRNRALRELLLDAYQKIHYWLKPTLFRPGTTPLRHLPTYEQWVFDVLTHGEYDDYWKQYGYNVEEYYDRHADVPIYFLSGWYDTYARASTENFVEFGRRKRSPMKLIMGPWVHGVATLRQSWSGDVEFGPDAILDDYDGFRLRWFDYWLKGLDTGVMAEPPVRIFVMGTGDGHKTPEGRLFHGGYWRFEGEWPLARTEWTPYYLRAGGKLSPQPPDEEPPDSFLFNPLDPVPTIGGSISAAGDVIPPGGFDQRGRRELFYCKDTAPLATRPDVLVFQTDPLPHDVEVTGPIVVRLWASSSAVDTDFTAKLIDVYPPSEDYPDGYALNLTDSIIRARYRNGFERPGLMEPGRVYEFAITFYPTSNVFKKGHRIRLDISSSNWPRFDVNPNTGDPLGPMGRWQAAVNTVYHDRNRPSHVVLPIIPQE
;
A
#
# COMPACT_ATOMS: atom_id res chain seq x y z
N MET A 1 40.51 -9.12 8.61
CA MET A 1 39.48 -9.89 7.88
C MET A 1 39.82 -9.80 6.41
N ARG A 2 39.94 -10.91 5.68
CA ARG A 2 40.15 -10.86 4.23
C ARG A 2 38.82 -10.42 3.62
N GLU A 3 38.81 -9.29 2.90
CA GLU A 3 37.66 -8.88 2.09
C GLU A 3 37.43 -9.98 1.05
N THR A 4 36.36 -10.75 1.20
CA THR A 4 35.90 -11.65 0.15
C THR A 4 35.46 -10.78 -1.02
N PRO A 5 36.00 -10.93 -2.23
CA PRO A 5 35.61 -10.09 -3.36
C PRO A 5 34.14 -10.37 -3.71
N TYR A 6 33.34 -9.30 -3.86
CA TYR A 6 31.96 -9.36 -4.33
C TYR A 6 31.83 -10.27 -5.57
N GLN A 7 30.90 -11.21 -5.52
CA GLN A 7 30.57 -12.11 -6.63
C GLN A 7 29.16 -11.78 -7.12
N GLY A 8 29.06 -11.06 -8.24
CA GLY A 8 27.80 -10.85 -8.96
C GLY A 8 27.89 -11.43 -10.35
N SER A 9 26.76 -11.87 -10.90
CA SER A 9 26.72 -12.29 -12.29
C SER A 9 26.96 -11.11 -13.23
N ALA A 10 27.87 -11.28 -14.18
CA ALA A 10 28.07 -10.30 -15.24
C ALA A 10 27.01 -10.47 -16.34
N GLN A 11 26.81 -9.42 -17.13
CA GLN A 11 26.10 -9.52 -18.40
C GLN A 11 26.97 -10.31 -19.39
N SER A 12 26.75 -11.61 -19.46
CA SER A 12 27.55 -12.55 -20.27
C SER A 12 26.78 -13.17 -21.43
N PHE A 13 25.49 -12.90 -21.55
CA PHE A 13 24.61 -13.49 -22.55
C PHE A 13 23.91 -12.43 -23.40
N ASP A 14 23.58 -12.80 -24.62
CA ASP A 14 22.49 -12.20 -25.40
C ASP A 14 21.13 -12.72 -24.87
N VAL A 15 20.03 -12.35 -25.54
CA VAL A 15 18.68 -12.84 -25.20
C VAL A 15 17.98 -13.37 -26.44
N VAL A 16 17.37 -14.55 -26.31
CA VAL A 16 16.33 -15.04 -27.23
C VAL A 16 15.00 -14.99 -26.48
N VAL A 17 13.96 -14.49 -27.15
CA VAL A 17 12.60 -14.41 -26.60
C VAL A 17 11.72 -15.41 -27.36
N GLU A 18 11.03 -16.27 -26.61
CA GLU A 18 9.97 -17.14 -27.10
C GLU A 18 8.63 -16.51 -26.68
N PRO A 19 7.97 -15.74 -27.57
CA PRO A 19 6.75 -15.03 -27.20
C PRO A 19 5.53 -15.98 -27.22
N ASN A 20 4.54 -15.66 -26.40
CA ASN A 20 3.22 -16.31 -26.40
C ASN A 20 3.25 -17.84 -26.25
N VAL A 21 4.13 -18.35 -25.40
CA VAL A 21 4.09 -19.73 -24.93
C VAL A 21 2.84 -19.92 -24.09
N PHE A 22 1.95 -20.81 -24.52
CA PHE A 22 0.71 -21.12 -23.82
C PHE A 22 0.93 -22.23 -22.79
N ILE A 23 0.88 -21.87 -21.51
CA ILE A 23 1.07 -22.79 -20.39
C ILE A 23 -0.32 -23.34 -19.99
N PRO A 24 -0.54 -24.67 -20.06
CA PRO A 24 -1.81 -25.27 -19.68
C PRO A 24 -1.97 -25.31 -18.15
N MET A 25 -3.09 -24.78 -17.65
CA MET A 25 -3.49 -24.90 -16.26
C MET A 25 -4.24 -26.22 -16.02
N ARG A 26 -4.44 -26.59 -14.75
CA ARG A 26 -5.14 -27.81 -14.33
C ARG A 26 -6.56 -27.97 -14.88
N ASP A 27 -7.22 -26.86 -15.19
CA ASP A 27 -8.60 -26.81 -15.70
C ASP A 27 -8.67 -26.71 -17.24
N GLY A 28 -7.52 -26.82 -17.92
CA GLY A 28 -7.42 -26.78 -19.38
C GLY A 28 -7.34 -25.38 -19.99
N VAL A 29 -7.56 -24.32 -19.19
CA VAL A 29 -7.30 -22.93 -19.62
C VAL A 29 -5.81 -22.76 -19.85
N ARG A 30 -5.44 -22.00 -20.89
CA ARG A 30 -4.05 -21.72 -21.22
C ARG A 30 -3.70 -20.27 -20.96
N LEU A 31 -2.63 -20.06 -20.19
CA LEU A 31 -2.12 -18.74 -19.89
C LEU A 31 -0.91 -18.42 -20.77
N ALA A 32 -0.92 -17.27 -21.42
CA ALA A 32 0.13 -16.83 -22.32
C ALA A 32 1.32 -16.26 -21.56
N ALA A 33 2.53 -16.69 -21.91
CA ALA A 33 3.76 -16.21 -21.32
C ALA A 33 4.83 -15.90 -22.39
N ASP A 34 5.69 -14.92 -22.10
CA ASP A 34 6.91 -14.68 -22.85
C ASP A 34 8.08 -15.25 -22.06
N VAL A 35 8.89 -16.08 -22.72
CA VAL A 35 10.06 -16.73 -22.11
C VAL A 35 11.34 -16.12 -22.65
N TYR A 36 12.08 -15.43 -21.78
CA TYR A 36 13.35 -14.78 -22.08
C TYR A 36 14.48 -15.70 -21.67
N ARG A 37 15.32 -16.14 -22.62
CA ARG A 37 16.38 -17.13 -22.38
C ARG A 37 17.76 -16.52 -22.62
N PRO A 38 18.76 -16.88 -21.80
CA PRO A 38 20.16 -16.55 -22.08
C PRO A 38 20.55 -17.12 -23.43
N ALA A 39 21.27 -16.35 -24.23
CA ALA A 39 21.67 -16.73 -25.58
C ALA A 39 23.15 -16.45 -25.84
N LEU A 40 23.73 -17.20 -26.78
CA LEU A 40 25.05 -16.97 -27.33
C LEU A 40 24.94 -17.04 -28.86
N ASN A 41 25.46 -16.02 -29.54
CA ASN A 41 25.40 -15.93 -31.01
C ASN A 41 23.96 -16.05 -31.56
N GLY A 42 22.99 -15.45 -30.87
CA GLY A 42 21.57 -15.44 -31.27
C GLY A 42 20.83 -16.77 -31.09
N ARG A 43 21.41 -17.77 -30.40
CA ARG A 43 20.76 -19.05 -30.08
C ARG A 43 20.67 -19.26 -28.57
N PRO A 44 19.62 -19.93 -28.06
CA PRO A 44 19.55 -20.26 -26.64
C PRO A 44 20.83 -20.96 -26.17
N ALA A 45 21.41 -20.47 -25.08
CA ALA A 45 22.62 -21.04 -24.51
C ALA A 45 22.33 -22.46 -24.00
N SER A 46 23.28 -23.38 -24.19
CA SER A 46 23.17 -24.74 -23.66
C SER A 46 23.28 -24.74 -22.14
N GLY A 47 22.50 -25.59 -21.47
CA GLY A 47 22.54 -25.76 -20.02
C GLY A 47 21.20 -25.50 -19.35
N ARG A 48 21.20 -25.63 -18.03
CA ARG A 48 20.05 -25.39 -17.16
C ARG A 48 20.32 -24.16 -16.31
N PHE A 49 19.36 -23.24 -16.27
CA PHE A 49 19.47 -21.94 -15.61
C PHE A 49 18.44 -21.80 -14.49
N PRO A 50 18.72 -20.99 -13.46
CA PRO A 50 17.70 -20.55 -12.53
C PRO A 50 16.63 -19.72 -13.27
N VAL A 51 15.41 -19.76 -12.76
CA VAL A 51 14.26 -19.13 -13.43
C VAL A 51 13.70 -18.03 -12.57
N LEU A 52 13.33 -16.90 -13.16
CA LEU A 52 12.51 -15.87 -12.51
C LEU A 52 11.12 -15.86 -13.14
N VAL A 53 10.08 -15.81 -12.31
CA VAL A 53 8.68 -15.77 -12.77
C VAL A 53 8.01 -14.49 -12.29
N GLU A 54 7.34 -13.80 -13.22
CA GLU A 54 6.41 -12.71 -12.93
C GLU A 54 5.05 -13.01 -13.58
N ARG A 55 3.97 -12.94 -12.80
CA ARG A 55 2.59 -13.07 -13.28
C ARG A 55 1.93 -11.70 -13.21
N THR A 56 1.35 -11.23 -14.31
CA THR A 56 0.91 -9.84 -14.46
C THR A 56 -0.47 -9.68 -15.11
N PRO A 57 -1.32 -8.76 -14.62
CA PRO A 57 -2.53 -8.35 -15.33
C PRO A 57 -2.29 -7.19 -16.31
N TYR A 58 -1.04 -6.70 -16.43
CA TYR A 58 -0.68 -5.45 -17.09
C TYR A 58 -0.08 -5.60 -18.49
N ASP A 59 -0.36 -6.72 -19.16
CA ASP A 59 0.24 -7.12 -20.45
C ASP A 59 1.74 -7.43 -20.30
N LYS A 60 2.10 -8.71 -20.43
CA LYS A 60 3.49 -9.21 -20.40
C LYS A 60 4.42 -8.54 -21.43
N SER A 61 3.86 -7.91 -22.47
CA SER A 61 4.62 -7.19 -23.50
C SER A 61 4.88 -5.71 -23.15
N ASN A 62 4.45 -5.24 -21.97
CA ASN A 62 4.81 -3.94 -21.43
C ASN A 62 6.34 -3.73 -21.44
N LEU A 63 6.79 -2.58 -21.91
CA LEU A 63 8.22 -2.25 -22.09
C LEU A 63 9.05 -2.41 -20.80
N GLU A 64 8.49 -2.11 -19.63
CA GLU A 64 9.19 -2.26 -18.35
C GLU A 64 9.42 -3.75 -18.02
N LEU A 65 8.41 -4.59 -18.24
CA LEU A 65 8.49 -6.03 -18.06
C LEU A 65 9.42 -6.67 -19.08
N VAL A 66 9.36 -6.24 -20.35
CA VAL A 66 10.29 -6.66 -21.42
C VAL A 66 11.73 -6.29 -21.06
N SER A 67 11.95 -5.11 -20.49
CA SER A 67 13.26 -4.67 -20.02
C SER A 67 13.79 -5.56 -18.89
N THR A 68 12.94 -5.83 -17.89
CA THR A 68 13.25 -6.73 -16.76
C THR A 68 13.60 -8.14 -17.27
N GLY A 69 12.77 -8.71 -18.16
CA GLY A 69 13.00 -10.04 -18.76
C GLY A 69 14.33 -10.13 -19.50
N LYS A 70 14.67 -9.11 -20.28
CA LYS A 70 15.96 -9.05 -20.98
C LYS A 70 17.14 -8.85 -20.03
N PHE A 71 16.97 -8.01 -19.01
CA PHE A 71 18.01 -7.74 -18.01
C PHE A 71 18.44 -9.04 -17.34
N PHE A 72 17.53 -9.77 -16.69
CA PHE A 72 17.91 -11.00 -15.99
C PHE A 72 18.36 -12.11 -16.96
N ALA A 73 17.81 -12.19 -18.18
CA ALA A 73 18.28 -13.15 -19.18
C ALA A 73 19.76 -12.94 -19.57
N ARG A 74 20.18 -11.68 -19.72
CA ARG A 74 21.59 -11.31 -19.95
C ARG A 74 22.52 -11.70 -18.81
N HIS A 75 21.99 -11.80 -17.60
CA HIS A 75 22.69 -12.24 -16.40
C HIS A 75 22.59 -13.76 -16.16
N GLY A 76 22.07 -14.54 -17.13
CA GLY A 76 22.04 -16.00 -17.02
C GLY A 76 20.88 -16.55 -16.19
N TYR A 77 19.72 -15.89 -16.24
CA TYR A 77 18.44 -16.44 -15.79
C TYR A 77 17.56 -16.77 -16.99
N VAL A 78 16.65 -17.75 -16.88
CA VAL A 78 15.45 -17.73 -17.73
C VAL A 78 14.40 -16.88 -17.03
N VAL A 79 13.68 -16.02 -17.76
CA VAL A 79 12.58 -15.23 -17.19
C VAL A 79 11.29 -15.60 -17.88
N VAL A 80 10.25 -15.89 -17.11
CA VAL A 80 8.90 -16.18 -17.59
C VAL A 80 7.98 -15.07 -17.12
N ILE A 81 7.46 -14.28 -18.05
CA ILE A 81 6.48 -13.21 -17.77
C ILE A 81 5.14 -13.66 -18.33
N GLN A 82 4.17 -13.92 -17.45
CA GLN A 82 2.89 -14.52 -17.79
C GLN A 82 1.75 -13.53 -17.61
N ASP A 83 0.88 -13.41 -18.61
CA ASP A 83 -0.42 -12.74 -18.44
C ASP A 83 -1.30 -13.58 -17.48
N VAL A 84 -1.85 -12.99 -16.42
CA VAL A 84 -2.81 -13.72 -15.55
C VAL A 84 -4.09 -14.06 -16.31
N ARG A 85 -4.90 -14.96 -15.75
CA ARG A 85 -6.15 -15.43 -16.35
C ARG A 85 -7.08 -14.29 -16.76
N GLY A 86 -7.61 -14.38 -17.99
CA GLY A 86 -8.50 -13.36 -18.58
C GLY A 86 -7.84 -12.01 -18.88
N ARG A 87 -6.51 -11.94 -18.88
CA ARG A 87 -5.73 -10.72 -19.21
C ARG A 87 -4.81 -10.97 -20.41
N GLY A 88 -4.47 -9.90 -21.12
CA GLY A 88 -3.58 -9.96 -22.28
C GLY A 88 -4.03 -11.01 -23.29
N LEU A 89 -3.18 -12.01 -23.54
CA LEU A 89 -3.48 -13.15 -24.42
C LEU A 89 -3.91 -14.43 -23.67
N SER A 90 -3.96 -14.39 -22.34
CA SER A 90 -4.41 -15.54 -21.54
C SER A 90 -5.92 -15.76 -21.68
N GLU A 91 -6.29 -17.04 -21.72
CA GLU A 91 -7.68 -17.48 -21.74
C GLU A 91 -8.35 -17.32 -20.35
N GLY A 92 -9.66 -17.59 -20.29
CA GLY A 92 -10.46 -17.55 -19.05
C GLY A 92 -11.03 -16.16 -18.74
N GLU A 93 -11.58 -16.03 -17.53
CA GLU A 93 -12.20 -14.79 -17.04
C GLU A 93 -11.35 -14.15 -15.96
N TRP A 94 -11.21 -12.82 -16.01
CA TRP A 94 -10.48 -12.08 -15.00
C TRP A 94 -11.39 -11.76 -13.82
N TYR A 95 -11.02 -12.26 -12.65
CA TYR A 95 -11.55 -11.87 -11.35
C TYR A 95 -10.35 -11.50 -10.47
N PRO A 96 -10.10 -10.21 -10.20
CA PRO A 96 -8.83 -9.72 -9.67
C PRO A 96 -8.39 -10.40 -8.38
N PHE A 97 -7.10 -10.78 -8.30
CA PHE A 97 -6.35 -11.33 -7.16
C PHE A 97 -6.85 -12.68 -6.61
N ALA A 98 -8.15 -12.88 -6.44
CA ALA A 98 -8.72 -13.94 -5.62
C ALA A 98 -8.28 -15.37 -6.03
N ARG A 99 -8.11 -15.61 -7.33
CA ARG A 99 -7.90 -16.94 -7.92
C ARG A 99 -6.47 -17.19 -8.41
N GLU A 100 -5.51 -16.40 -7.95
CA GLU A 100 -4.15 -16.43 -8.51
C GLU A 100 -3.29 -17.59 -7.99
N ALA A 101 -3.59 -18.11 -6.80
CA ALA A 101 -2.80 -19.15 -6.17
C ALA A 101 -2.69 -20.46 -6.98
N PRO A 102 -3.80 -21.07 -7.47
CA PRO A 102 -3.73 -22.31 -8.24
C PRO A 102 -3.01 -22.14 -9.59
N ASP A 103 -3.28 -21.05 -10.30
CA ASP A 103 -2.63 -20.77 -11.59
C ASP A 103 -1.12 -20.51 -11.40
N GLY A 104 -0.73 -19.79 -10.34
CA GLY A 104 0.68 -19.61 -10.00
C GLY A 104 1.39 -20.92 -9.64
N TYR A 105 0.70 -21.86 -8.96
CA TYR A 105 1.23 -23.20 -8.71
C TYR A 105 1.46 -23.97 -10.02
N ASP A 106 0.48 -23.99 -10.91
CA ASP A 106 0.57 -24.72 -12.20
C ASP A 106 1.69 -24.15 -13.09
N THR A 107 1.84 -22.83 -13.09
CA THR A 107 2.94 -22.15 -13.78
C THR A 107 4.30 -22.62 -13.25
N LEU A 108 4.49 -22.71 -11.93
CA LEU A 108 5.76 -23.17 -11.36
C LEU A 108 6.02 -24.66 -11.61
N ASP A 109 4.99 -25.52 -11.52
CA ASP A 109 5.12 -26.94 -11.89
C ASP A 109 5.50 -27.11 -13.37
N TRP A 110 4.94 -26.29 -14.27
CA TRP A 110 5.34 -26.29 -15.67
C TRP A 110 6.79 -25.83 -15.85
N VAL A 111 7.19 -24.73 -15.18
CA VAL A 111 8.54 -24.15 -15.28
C VAL A 111 9.63 -25.14 -14.85
N VAL A 112 9.45 -25.85 -13.74
CA VAL A 112 10.47 -26.77 -13.22
C VAL A 112 10.70 -28.00 -14.11
N ARG A 113 9.72 -28.35 -14.96
CA ARG A 113 9.81 -29.48 -15.90
C ARG A 113 10.54 -29.14 -17.21
N GLN A 114 10.81 -27.86 -17.47
CA GLN A 114 11.43 -27.43 -18.71
C GLN A 114 12.91 -27.86 -18.78
N GLU A 115 13.39 -28.21 -19.97
CA GLU A 115 14.77 -28.68 -20.18
C GLU A 115 15.82 -27.61 -19.87
N TRP A 116 15.45 -26.33 -19.97
CA TRP A 116 16.29 -25.19 -19.65
C TRP A 116 16.28 -24.79 -18.17
N SER A 117 15.38 -25.35 -17.36
CA SER A 117 15.28 -25.04 -15.93
C SER A 117 16.23 -25.90 -15.11
N ASN A 118 16.92 -25.31 -14.13
CA ASN A 118 17.68 -26.05 -13.12
C ASN A 118 16.83 -26.43 -11.88
N GLY A 119 15.52 -26.18 -11.93
CA GLY A 119 14.58 -26.47 -10.85
C GLY A 119 14.54 -25.43 -9.72
N ARG A 120 15.36 -24.38 -9.77
CA ARG A 120 15.33 -23.27 -8.79
C ARG A 120 14.64 -22.06 -9.37
N VAL A 121 13.53 -21.67 -8.77
CA VAL A 121 12.66 -20.59 -9.24
C VAL A 121 12.63 -19.47 -8.23
N GLY A 122 12.91 -18.25 -8.68
CA GLY A 122 12.60 -17.03 -7.95
C GLY A 122 11.31 -16.40 -8.48
N THR A 123 10.60 -15.67 -7.64
CA THR A 123 9.49 -14.83 -8.10
C THR A 123 9.79 -13.35 -7.88
N ILE A 124 9.30 -12.52 -8.79
CA ILE A 124 9.44 -11.07 -8.77
C ILE A 124 8.10 -10.41 -9.06
N GLY A 125 7.98 -9.13 -8.69
CA GLY A 125 6.81 -8.34 -9.02
C GLY A 125 6.54 -7.20 -8.05
N LEU A 126 5.70 -6.26 -8.50
CA LEU A 126 5.19 -5.12 -7.76
C LEU A 126 3.64 -5.13 -7.70
N SER A 127 3.07 -4.73 -6.56
CA SER A 127 1.62 -4.50 -6.43
C SER A 127 0.79 -5.78 -6.60
N TYR A 128 -0.03 -5.86 -7.65
CA TYR A 128 -0.75 -7.09 -8.02
C TYR A 128 0.23 -8.24 -8.21
N THR A 129 1.33 -8.02 -8.93
CA THR A 129 2.27 -9.10 -9.24
C THR A 129 3.01 -9.55 -7.97
N ALA A 130 3.21 -8.66 -6.99
CA ALA A 130 3.67 -9.02 -5.65
C ALA A 130 2.65 -9.82 -4.82
N SER A 131 1.37 -9.50 -4.96
CA SER A 131 0.29 -10.24 -4.29
C SER A 131 0.14 -11.64 -4.88
N ASP A 132 0.33 -11.81 -6.19
CA ASP A 132 0.39 -13.11 -6.86
C ASP A 132 1.53 -13.98 -6.32
N GLN A 133 2.69 -13.40 -6.01
CA GLN A 133 3.81 -14.13 -5.42
C GLN A 133 3.41 -14.76 -4.08
N HIS A 134 2.72 -14.01 -3.21
CA HIS A 134 2.24 -14.58 -1.96
C HIS A 134 1.13 -15.60 -2.18
N ALA A 135 0.18 -15.31 -3.07
CA ALA A 135 -0.94 -16.19 -3.37
C ALA A 135 -0.43 -17.58 -3.81
N LEU A 136 0.49 -17.64 -4.78
CA LEU A 136 1.06 -18.91 -5.23
C LEU A 136 1.90 -19.58 -4.13
N ALA A 137 2.65 -18.81 -3.34
CA ALA A 137 3.53 -19.35 -2.31
C ALA A 137 2.76 -19.97 -1.14
N ILE A 138 1.51 -19.57 -0.88
CA ILE A 138 0.59 -20.24 0.07
C ILE A 138 0.39 -21.73 -0.27
N LEU A 139 0.45 -22.09 -1.56
CA LEU A 139 0.33 -23.48 -2.00
C LEU A 139 1.67 -24.23 -2.04
N ASN A 140 2.77 -23.58 -1.64
CA ASN A 140 4.12 -24.13 -1.60
C ASN A 140 4.52 -24.89 -2.89
N PRO A 141 4.54 -24.18 -4.05
CA PRO A 141 4.75 -24.79 -5.36
C PRO A 141 6.17 -25.34 -5.54
N PRO A 142 6.34 -26.31 -6.45
CA PRO A 142 7.65 -26.94 -6.66
C PRO A 142 8.68 -25.94 -7.18
N GLY A 143 9.92 -26.08 -6.69
CA GLY A 143 11.07 -25.30 -7.15
C GLY A 143 11.17 -23.86 -6.65
N LEU A 144 10.12 -23.31 -6.00
CA LEU A 144 10.21 -21.98 -5.40
C LEU A 144 11.33 -21.93 -4.38
N ALA A 145 12.27 -21.00 -4.56
CA ALA A 145 13.54 -20.96 -3.83
C ALA A 145 13.92 -19.58 -3.30
N ALA A 146 13.34 -18.48 -3.81
CA ALA A 146 13.48 -17.13 -3.28
C ALA A 146 12.39 -16.21 -3.83
N MET A 147 12.06 -15.14 -3.12
CA MET A 147 11.07 -14.14 -3.57
C MET A 147 11.63 -12.73 -3.39
N PHE A 148 11.24 -11.83 -4.29
CA PHE A 148 11.44 -10.39 -4.13
C PHE A 148 10.08 -9.70 -4.32
N VAL A 149 9.51 -9.24 -3.21
CA VAL A 149 8.13 -8.76 -3.11
C VAL A 149 8.15 -7.25 -2.93
N SER A 150 7.75 -6.52 -3.97
CA SER A 150 7.67 -5.06 -3.93
C SER A 150 6.21 -4.61 -3.74
N GLU A 151 5.92 -3.90 -2.66
CA GLU A 151 4.61 -3.27 -2.43
C GLU A 151 3.46 -4.28 -2.55
N GLY A 152 3.61 -5.42 -1.84
CA GLY A 152 2.68 -6.54 -1.87
C GLY A 152 1.75 -6.58 -0.65
N MET A 153 0.63 -7.29 -0.77
CA MET A 153 -0.38 -7.35 0.27
C MET A 153 -0.08 -8.38 1.38
N SER A 154 -0.73 -8.19 2.54
CA SER A 154 -0.86 -9.18 3.60
C SER A 154 -2.32 -9.61 3.76
N ASN A 155 -3.25 -8.63 3.83
CA ASN A 155 -4.68 -8.86 3.98
C ASN A 155 -5.47 -7.70 3.36
N TYR A 156 -6.16 -7.94 2.25
CA TYR A 156 -6.90 -6.91 1.52
C TYR A 156 -8.13 -6.37 2.29
N HIS A 157 -8.66 -7.10 3.26
CA HIS A 157 -9.76 -6.63 4.11
C HIS A 157 -9.27 -5.64 5.19
N LYS A 158 -8.07 -5.87 5.72
CA LYS A 158 -7.53 -5.13 6.86
C LYS A 158 -6.71 -3.90 6.44
N CYS A 159 -5.95 -4.02 5.36
CA CYS A 159 -5.05 -2.97 4.88
C CYS A 159 -4.80 -3.09 3.36
N ALA A 160 -5.84 -2.80 2.56
CA ALA A 160 -5.72 -2.35 1.18
C ALA A 160 -7.11 -2.05 0.59
N MET A 161 -7.89 -3.07 0.19
CA MET A 161 -9.24 -2.88 -0.37
C MET A 161 -10.20 -2.29 0.65
N ARG A 162 -10.01 -2.70 1.90
CA ARG A 162 -10.62 -2.09 3.06
C ARG A 162 -9.55 -1.69 4.08
N GLN A 163 -9.92 -0.72 4.90
CA GLN A 163 -9.15 -0.27 6.04
C GLN A 163 -10.13 0.11 7.15
N GLY A 164 -10.02 -0.51 8.32
CA GLY A 164 -10.96 -0.30 9.41
C GLY A 164 -12.43 -0.54 9.03
N GLY A 165 -12.68 -1.38 8.03
CA GLY A 165 -14.02 -1.68 7.50
C GLY A 165 -14.58 -0.68 6.48
N ALA A 166 -13.94 0.47 6.27
CA ALA A 166 -14.25 1.37 5.15
C ALA A 166 -13.60 0.85 3.86
N MET A 167 -14.23 1.06 2.71
CA MET A 167 -13.70 0.69 1.40
C MET A 167 -12.73 1.78 0.92
N GLU A 168 -11.56 1.38 0.41
CA GLU A 168 -10.71 2.30 -0.34
C GLU A 168 -11.23 2.47 -1.79
N LEU A 169 -11.73 3.66 -2.12
CA LEU A 169 -12.36 3.95 -3.41
C LEU A 169 -11.38 3.89 -4.59
N ARG A 170 -10.07 3.85 -4.34
CA ARG A 170 -9.06 3.61 -5.39
C ARG A 170 -9.30 2.31 -6.15
N PHE A 171 -9.96 1.31 -5.56
CA PHE A 171 -10.28 0.07 -6.28
C PHE A 171 -11.44 0.22 -7.26
N VAL A 172 -12.31 1.23 -7.09
CA VAL A 172 -13.21 1.66 -8.15
C VAL A 172 -12.40 2.23 -9.30
N VAL A 173 -11.46 3.14 -9.03
CA VAL A 173 -10.56 3.70 -10.06
C VAL A 173 -9.79 2.60 -10.78
N TYR A 174 -9.28 1.62 -10.03
CA TYR A 174 -8.57 0.46 -10.56
C TYR A 174 -9.46 -0.38 -11.50
N ALA A 175 -10.71 -0.69 -11.12
CA ALA A 175 -11.65 -1.44 -11.96
C ALA A 175 -11.83 -0.76 -13.33
N PHE A 176 -12.13 0.54 -13.32
CA PHE A 176 -12.30 1.32 -14.55
C PHE A 176 -11.03 1.38 -15.38
N ARG A 177 -9.87 1.58 -14.74
CA ARG A 177 -8.58 1.59 -15.45
C ARG A 177 -8.33 0.25 -16.16
N MET A 178 -8.48 -0.85 -15.44
CA MET A 178 -8.24 -2.19 -15.96
C MET A 178 -9.25 -2.61 -17.03
N ALA A 179 -10.48 -2.09 -16.97
CA ALA A 179 -11.48 -2.29 -17.99
C ALA A 179 -11.03 -1.76 -19.37
N THR A 180 -10.29 -0.63 -19.40
CA THR A 180 -9.80 -0.02 -20.67
C THR A 180 -8.83 -0.90 -21.46
N THR A 181 -8.19 -1.86 -20.78
CA THR A 181 -7.25 -2.83 -21.37
C THR A 181 -7.75 -4.27 -21.25
N SER A 182 -9.05 -4.49 -21.01
CA SER A 182 -9.69 -5.81 -21.08
C SER A 182 -9.55 -6.45 -22.47
N PRO A 183 -9.39 -7.77 -22.60
CA PRO A 183 -9.38 -8.43 -23.92
C PRO A 183 -10.64 -8.10 -24.75
N GLU A 184 -11.78 -7.88 -24.12
CA GLU A 184 -13.03 -7.42 -24.73
C GLU A 184 -12.87 -6.01 -25.31
N ALA A 185 -12.35 -5.05 -24.53
CA ALA A 185 -12.09 -3.70 -25.01
C ALA A 185 -11.05 -3.68 -26.14
N MET A 186 -9.99 -4.48 -26.05
CA MET A 186 -8.96 -4.54 -27.09
C MET A 186 -9.49 -5.11 -28.41
N ARG A 187 -10.54 -5.94 -28.39
CA ARG A 187 -11.21 -6.47 -29.58
C ARG A 187 -12.37 -5.61 -30.09
N ASN A 188 -12.90 -4.69 -29.28
CA ASN A 188 -14.04 -3.85 -29.62
C ASN A 188 -13.72 -2.37 -29.36
N ARG A 189 -13.44 -1.64 -30.45
CA ARG A 189 -13.10 -0.21 -30.42
C ARG A 189 -14.15 0.65 -29.72
N ALA A 190 -15.45 0.44 -30.00
CA ALA A 190 -16.52 1.24 -29.42
C ALA A 190 -16.63 1.02 -27.90
N LEU A 191 -16.48 -0.23 -27.44
CA LEU A 191 -16.42 -0.53 -26.02
C LEU A 191 -15.21 0.12 -25.36
N ARG A 192 -14.04 0.07 -26.00
CA ARG A 192 -12.82 0.70 -25.48
C ARG A 192 -12.96 2.21 -25.36
N GLU A 193 -13.52 2.88 -26.37
CA GLU A 193 -13.78 4.32 -26.33
C GLU A 193 -14.76 4.70 -25.20
N LEU A 194 -15.83 3.91 -25.00
CA LEU A 194 -16.75 4.08 -23.87
C LEU A 194 -16.04 3.96 -22.51
N LEU A 195 -15.20 2.94 -22.33
CA LEU A 195 -14.50 2.69 -21.07
C LEU A 195 -13.41 3.74 -20.80
N LEU A 196 -12.72 4.22 -21.85
CA LEU A 196 -11.75 5.31 -21.74
C LEU A 196 -12.42 6.62 -21.34
N ASP A 197 -13.56 6.97 -21.96
CA ASP A 197 -14.35 8.15 -21.57
C ASP A 197 -14.81 8.04 -20.11
N ALA A 198 -15.25 6.84 -19.69
CA ALA A 198 -15.64 6.58 -18.32
C ALA A 198 -14.49 6.76 -17.31
N TYR A 199 -13.30 6.24 -17.64
CA TYR A 199 -12.10 6.40 -16.81
C TYR A 199 -11.63 7.86 -16.75
N GLN A 200 -11.66 8.60 -17.85
CA GLN A 200 -11.37 10.04 -17.86
C GLN A 200 -12.34 10.84 -16.97
N LYS A 201 -13.58 10.36 -16.82
CA LYS A 201 -14.61 10.93 -15.94
C LYS A 201 -14.73 10.18 -14.62
N ILE A 202 -13.67 9.51 -14.13
CA ILE A 202 -13.75 8.67 -12.93
C ILE A 202 -14.29 9.40 -11.70
N HIS A 203 -13.99 10.69 -11.56
CA HIS A 203 -14.53 11.56 -10.50
C HIS A 203 -16.07 11.58 -10.43
N TYR A 204 -16.76 11.36 -11.55
CA TYR A 204 -18.22 11.24 -11.61
C TYR A 204 -18.68 9.91 -10.98
N TRP A 205 -17.97 8.82 -11.27
CA TRP A 205 -18.30 7.48 -10.80
C TRP A 205 -17.90 7.22 -9.34
N LEU A 206 -17.03 8.05 -8.75
CA LEU A 206 -16.70 8.00 -7.33
C LEU A 206 -17.81 8.58 -6.42
N LYS A 207 -18.82 9.24 -7.00
CA LYS A 207 -19.94 9.80 -6.23
C LYS A 207 -20.87 8.66 -5.79
N PRO A 208 -21.09 8.45 -4.47
CA PRO A 208 -21.88 7.33 -3.96
C PRO A 208 -23.31 7.24 -4.50
N THR A 209 -23.90 8.39 -4.89
CA THR A 209 -25.27 8.46 -5.41
C THR A 209 -25.42 7.87 -6.82
N LEU A 210 -24.33 7.74 -7.58
CA LEU A 210 -24.35 7.38 -9.01
C LEU A 210 -23.81 5.97 -9.27
N PHE A 211 -23.01 5.43 -8.37
CA PHE A 211 -22.36 4.13 -8.50
C PHE A 211 -23.30 3.01 -8.05
N ARG A 212 -24.03 2.39 -9.00
CA ARG A 212 -24.97 1.28 -8.76
C ARG A 212 -24.76 0.15 -9.77
N PRO A 213 -25.08 -1.12 -9.41
CA PRO A 213 -25.00 -2.23 -10.36
C PRO A 213 -25.83 -1.95 -11.63
N GLY A 214 -25.24 -2.20 -12.79
CA GLY A 214 -25.86 -2.02 -14.11
C GLY A 214 -25.97 -0.57 -14.60
N THR A 215 -25.60 0.42 -13.78
CA THR A 215 -25.68 1.84 -14.16
C THR A 215 -24.35 2.41 -14.63
N THR A 216 -23.27 1.65 -14.52
CA THR A 216 -21.92 2.07 -14.93
C THR A 216 -21.52 1.43 -16.26
N PRO A 217 -20.53 2.00 -16.97
CA PRO A 217 -19.92 1.37 -18.13
C PRO A 217 -19.33 -0.02 -17.87
N LEU A 218 -19.01 -0.36 -16.60
CA LEU A 218 -18.51 -1.70 -16.24
C LEU A 218 -19.53 -2.81 -16.48
N ARG A 219 -20.83 -2.52 -16.63
CA ARG A 219 -21.86 -3.52 -16.98
C ARG A 219 -21.54 -4.31 -18.26
N HIS A 220 -20.70 -3.76 -19.14
CA HIS A 220 -20.22 -4.42 -20.36
C HIS A 220 -19.10 -5.43 -20.10
N LEU A 221 -18.59 -5.49 -18.87
CA LEU A 221 -17.58 -6.40 -18.36
C LEU A 221 -18.07 -6.98 -17.02
N PRO A 222 -18.99 -7.96 -17.03
CA PRO A 222 -19.71 -8.38 -15.82
C PRO A 222 -18.81 -8.79 -14.65
N THR A 223 -17.66 -9.43 -14.89
CA THR A 223 -16.74 -9.83 -13.81
C THR A 223 -16.04 -8.63 -13.16
N TYR A 224 -15.79 -7.56 -13.91
CA TYR A 224 -15.20 -6.32 -13.40
C TYR A 224 -16.22 -5.55 -12.54
N GLU A 225 -17.47 -5.46 -13.03
CA GLU A 225 -18.57 -4.85 -12.27
C GLU A 225 -18.86 -5.66 -11.00
N GLN A 226 -18.95 -6.99 -11.13
CA GLN A 226 -19.16 -7.87 -9.99
C GLN A 226 -18.07 -7.68 -8.94
N TRP A 227 -16.79 -7.74 -9.34
CA TRP A 227 -15.68 -7.60 -8.40
C TRP A 227 -15.70 -6.28 -7.62
N VAL A 228 -15.92 -5.14 -8.29
CA VAL A 228 -15.93 -3.85 -7.59
C VAL A 228 -17.12 -3.73 -6.63
N PHE A 229 -18.27 -4.32 -6.97
CA PHE A 229 -19.42 -4.36 -6.06
C PHE A 229 -19.23 -5.36 -4.93
N ASP A 230 -18.60 -6.52 -5.17
CA ASP A 230 -18.25 -7.47 -4.12
C ASP A 230 -17.33 -6.80 -3.09
N VAL A 231 -16.28 -6.09 -3.55
CA VAL A 231 -15.40 -5.32 -2.66
C VAL A 231 -16.18 -4.25 -1.90
N LEU A 232 -17.15 -3.57 -2.53
CA LEU A 232 -17.98 -2.53 -1.88
C LEU A 232 -18.95 -3.10 -0.84
N THR A 233 -19.54 -4.27 -1.07
CA THR A 233 -20.62 -4.82 -0.25
C THR A 233 -20.17 -5.84 0.78
N HIS A 234 -19.11 -6.62 0.53
CA HIS A 234 -18.53 -7.55 1.51
C HIS A 234 -17.75 -6.78 2.58
N GLY A 235 -18.48 -6.20 3.54
CA GLY A 235 -17.91 -5.45 4.67
C GLY A 235 -17.35 -6.32 5.76
N GLU A 236 -18.06 -7.41 6.02
CA GLU A 236 -17.71 -8.41 7.02
C GLU A 236 -16.50 -9.22 6.56
N TYR A 237 -15.65 -9.60 7.52
CA TYR A 237 -14.58 -10.56 7.28
C TYR A 237 -15.17 -11.98 7.19
N ASP A 238 -15.63 -12.34 6.00
CA ASP A 238 -16.25 -13.62 5.66
C ASP A 238 -15.35 -14.47 4.73
N ASP A 239 -15.89 -15.53 4.16
CA ASP A 239 -15.14 -16.44 3.28
C ASP A 239 -14.69 -15.79 1.96
N TYR A 240 -15.29 -14.67 1.56
CA TYR A 240 -14.83 -13.87 0.42
C TYR A 240 -13.38 -13.42 0.65
N TRP A 241 -13.10 -12.88 1.83
CA TRP A 241 -11.78 -12.33 2.17
C TRP A 241 -10.74 -13.39 2.52
N LYS A 242 -11.16 -14.63 2.82
CA LYS A 242 -10.25 -15.76 3.12
C LYS A 242 -9.68 -16.44 1.87
N GLN A 243 -10.04 -16.00 0.67
CA GLN A 243 -9.42 -16.52 -0.55
C GLN A 243 -7.91 -16.25 -0.54
N TYR A 244 -7.09 -17.21 -0.99
CA TYR A 244 -5.62 -17.13 -0.90
C TYR A 244 -5.04 -15.85 -1.50
N GLY A 245 -5.62 -15.39 -2.61
CA GLY A 245 -5.20 -14.18 -3.28
C GLY A 245 -5.66 -12.88 -2.62
N TYR A 246 -6.42 -12.95 -1.53
CA TYR A 246 -6.81 -11.79 -0.73
C TYR A 246 -6.18 -11.73 0.65
N ASN A 247 -5.66 -12.84 1.15
CA ASN A 247 -5.24 -12.93 2.53
C ASN A 247 -4.10 -13.92 2.73
N VAL A 248 -2.91 -13.39 2.94
CA VAL A 248 -1.70 -14.12 3.32
C VAL A 248 -1.65 -14.36 4.82
N GLU A 249 -2.21 -13.43 5.61
CA GLU A 249 -2.23 -13.47 7.08
C GLU A 249 -2.83 -14.78 7.62
N GLU A 250 -3.93 -15.24 7.03
CA GLU A 250 -4.62 -16.49 7.38
C GLU A 250 -3.77 -17.75 7.08
N TYR A 251 -2.76 -17.65 6.21
CA TYR A 251 -2.03 -18.80 5.67
C TYR A 251 -0.51 -18.71 5.78
N TYR A 252 0.00 -17.88 6.70
CA TYR A 252 1.45 -17.79 6.92
C TYR A 252 2.09 -19.15 7.14
N ASP A 253 1.45 -20.06 7.88
CA ASP A 253 2.00 -21.39 8.16
C ASP A 253 2.11 -22.27 6.91
N ARG A 254 1.17 -22.14 5.97
CA ARG A 254 1.15 -22.90 4.70
C ARG A 254 2.06 -22.33 3.63
N HIS A 255 2.35 -21.03 3.71
CA HIS A 255 3.27 -20.35 2.80
C HIS A 255 4.63 -21.05 2.75
N ALA A 256 5.25 -21.09 1.57
CA ALA A 256 6.58 -21.62 1.36
C ALA A 256 7.60 -21.01 2.34
N ASP A 257 8.49 -21.85 2.88
CA ASP A 257 9.63 -21.44 3.71
C ASP A 257 10.83 -21.14 2.81
N VAL A 258 10.78 -19.97 2.16
CA VAL A 258 11.82 -19.46 1.26
C VAL A 258 12.28 -18.07 1.68
N PRO A 259 13.50 -17.65 1.32
CA PRO A 259 13.98 -16.30 1.57
C PRO A 259 13.12 -15.27 0.85
N ILE A 260 12.75 -14.18 1.53
CA ILE A 260 11.96 -13.07 0.96
C ILE A 260 12.64 -11.73 1.22
N TYR A 261 12.78 -10.92 0.16
CA TYR A 261 13.11 -9.51 0.28
C TYR A 261 11.86 -8.66 0.03
N PHE A 262 11.44 -7.88 1.02
CA PHE A 262 10.33 -6.93 0.94
C PHE A 262 10.85 -5.52 0.61
N LEU A 263 10.20 -4.85 -0.34
CA LEU A 263 10.41 -3.44 -0.65
C LEU A 263 9.07 -2.70 -0.58
N SER A 264 9.00 -1.56 0.10
CA SER A 264 7.83 -0.67 0.05
C SER A 264 8.24 0.77 0.39
N GLY A 265 7.27 1.68 0.40
CA GLY A 265 7.46 3.09 0.72
C GLY A 265 6.59 3.54 1.89
N TRP A 266 6.98 4.58 2.62
CA TRP A 266 6.17 5.12 3.73
C TRP A 266 4.84 5.70 3.26
N TYR A 267 4.80 6.25 2.03
CA TYR A 267 3.57 6.73 1.39
C TYR A 267 2.97 5.70 0.42
N ASP A 268 3.39 4.43 0.51
CA ASP A 268 2.77 3.34 -0.23
C ASP A 268 1.57 2.76 0.53
N THR A 269 0.58 2.26 -0.21
CA THR A 269 -0.63 1.65 0.38
C THR A 269 -0.35 0.30 1.04
N TYR A 270 0.77 -0.35 0.72
CA TYR A 270 1.18 -1.65 1.26
C TYR A 270 2.30 -1.53 2.30
N ALA A 271 2.58 -0.33 2.83
CA ALA A 271 3.59 -0.13 3.87
C ALA A 271 3.33 -1.01 5.11
N ARG A 272 2.07 -1.06 5.54
CA ARG A 272 1.62 -1.91 6.64
C ARG A 272 1.73 -3.39 6.29
N ALA A 273 1.26 -3.78 5.11
CA ALA A 273 1.32 -5.17 4.67
C ALA A 273 2.76 -5.71 4.61
N SER A 274 3.67 -4.94 4.03
CA SER A 274 5.08 -5.31 3.87
C SER A 274 5.79 -5.48 5.22
N THR A 275 5.53 -4.57 6.16
CA THR A 275 6.10 -4.63 7.51
C THR A 275 5.48 -5.75 8.35
N GLU A 276 4.17 -5.97 8.29
CA GLU A 276 3.51 -7.09 8.97
C GLU A 276 3.98 -8.44 8.41
N ASN A 277 4.08 -8.59 7.08
CA ASN A 277 4.61 -9.80 6.45
C ASN A 277 6.06 -10.07 6.91
N PHE A 278 6.94 -9.07 6.89
CA PHE A 278 8.33 -9.20 7.35
C PHE A 278 8.39 -9.76 8.79
N VAL A 279 7.61 -9.19 9.70
CA VAL A 279 7.56 -9.61 11.11
C VAL A 279 7.01 -11.03 11.25
N GLU A 280 5.86 -11.30 10.63
CA GLU A 280 5.14 -12.54 10.85
C GLU A 280 5.81 -13.74 10.16
N PHE A 281 6.43 -13.54 8.99
CA PHE A 281 7.29 -14.54 8.37
C PHE A 281 8.60 -14.73 9.14
N GLY A 282 9.25 -13.65 9.61
CA GLY A 282 10.46 -13.75 10.41
C GLY A 282 10.29 -14.56 11.70
N ARG A 283 9.07 -14.56 12.27
CA ARG A 283 8.71 -15.39 13.43
C ARG A 283 8.41 -16.85 13.11
N ARG A 284 7.91 -17.15 11.90
CA ARG A 284 7.35 -18.46 11.54
C ARG A 284 8.21 -19.29 10.59
N LYS A 285 9.08 -18.65 9.83
CA LYS A 285 9.90 -19.27 8.78
C LYS A 285 11.34 -19.34 9.21
N ARG A 286 12.06 -20.31 8.67
CA ARG A 286 13.50 -20.49 8.94
C ARG A 286 14.34 -19.68 7.95
N SER A 287 13.82 -19.51 6.75
CA SER A 287 14.45 -18.70 5.73
C SER A 287 14.50 -17.23 6.15
N PRO A 288 15.56 -16.49 5.76
CA PRO A 288 15.73 -15.11 6.17
C PRO A 288 14.78 -14.18 5.43
N MET A 289 14.34 -13.15 6.14
CA MET A 289 13.54 -12.04 5.61
C MET A 289 14.41 -10.79 5.57
N LYS A 290 14.27 -9.98 4.51
CA LYS A 290 14.85 -8.63 4.44
C LYS A 290 13.77 -7.60 4.10
N LEU A 291 13.96 -6.37 4.55
CA LEU A 291 13.01 -5.28 4.37
C LEU A 291 13.76 -4.00 3.98
N ILE A 292 13.26 -3.32 2.95
CA ILE A 292 13.62 -1.93 2.65
C ILE A 292 12.38 -1.05 2.59
N MET A 293 12.41 0.06 3.33
CA MET A 293 11.34 1.07 3.34
C MET A 293 11.90 2.45 3.02
N GLY A 294 11.51 3.02 1.88
CA GLY A 294 11.92 4.38 1.45
C GLY A 294 10.79 5.41 1.60
N PRO A 295 11.05 6.69 1.31
CA PRO A 295 10.03 7.76 1.39
C PRO A 295 9.14 7.81 0.13
N TRP A 296 8.95 6.67 -0.53
CA TRP A 296 8.29 6.58 -1.83
C TRP A 296 6.78 6.39 -1.71
N VAL A 297 6.10 6.69 -2.82
CA VAL A 297 4.72 6.27 -3.11
C VAL A 297 4.71 4.96 -3.90
N HIS A 298 3.53 4.51 -4.32
CA HIS A 298 3.37 3.26 -5.05
C HIS A 298 3.99 3.28 -6.46
N GLY A 299 4.85 2.30 -6.78
CA GLY A 299 5.33 1.99 -8.13
C GLY A 299 6.84 2.15 -8.35
N VAL A 300 7.42 1.28 -9.17
CA VAL A 300 8.87 1.21 -9.47
C VAL A 300 9.45 2.55 -9.96
N ALA A 301 8.72 3.27 -10.81
CA ALA A 301 9.17 4.55 -11.36
C ALA A 301 9.42 5.60 -10.27
N THR A 302 8.78 5.47 -9.11
CA THR A 302 8.86 6.41 -7.99
C THR A 302 10.09 6.16 -7.12
N LEU A 303 10.68 4.96 -7.19
CA LEU A 303 11.96 4.64 -6.54
C LEU A 303 13.10 5.53 -7.05
N ARG A 304 12.98 6.03 -8.28
CA ARG A 304 13.95 6.95 -8.90
C ARG A 304 13.69 8.42 -8.59
N GLN A 305 12.69 8.71 -7.78
CA GLN A 305 12.34 10.07 -7.39
C GLN A 305 12.92 10.38 -6.02
N SER A 306 13.42 11.59 -5.87
CA SER A 306 13.86 12.14 -4.58
C SER A 306 12.71 12.75 -3.78
N TRP A 307 11.49 12.70 -4.30
CA TRP A 307 10.32 13.39 -3.76
C TRP A 307 9.08 12.48 -3.75
N SER A 308 8.06 12.86 -2.96
CA SER A 308 6.74 12.24 -2.99
C SER A 308 5.68 13.27 -2.59
N GLY A 309 4.75 13.55 -3.50
CA GLY A 309 3.81 14.67 -3.36
C GLY A 309 4.50 16.03 -3.47
N ASP A 310 4.21 16.94 -2.55
CA ASP A 310 4.81 18.28 -2.49
C ASP A 310 6.08 18.31 -1.59
N VAL A 311 6.71 17.14 -1.37
CA VAL A 311 7.80 16.98 -0.41
C VAL A 311 9.04 16.38 -1.06
N GLU A 312 10.17 17.03 -0.84
CA GLU A 312 11.50 16.64 -1.29
C GLU A 312 12.29 15.98 -0.14
N PHE A 313 12.88 14.82 -0.40
CA PHE A 313 13.69 14.05 0.55
C PHE A 313 15.18 14.07 0.20
N GLY A 314 15.55 14.60 -0.97
CA GLY A 314 16.94 14.72 -1.41
C GLY A 314 17.43 13.49 -2.19
N PRO A 315 18.61 13.60 -2.83
CA PRO A 315 19.12 12.58 -3.75
C PRO A 315 19.34 11.22 -3.10
N ASP A 316 19.60 11.18 -1.78
CA ASP A 316 19.78 9.93 -1.04
C ASP A 316 18.51 9.06 -1.03
N ALA A 317 17.32 9.63 -1.23
CA ALA A 317 16.08 8.87 -1.30
C ALA A 317 15.95 8.01 -2.57
N ILE A 318 16.80 8.22 -3.57
CA ILE A 318 16.73 7.55 -4.87
C ILE A 318 17.31 6.13 -4.77
N LEU A 319 16.58 5.15 -5.29
CA LEU A 319 17.05 3.80 -5.61
C LEU A 319 17.04 3.61 -7.14
N ASP A 320 18.15 4.01 -7.77
CA ASP A 320 18.24 4.08 -9.24
C ASP A 320 18.25 2.71 -9.94
N ASP A 321 18.97 1.75 -9.36
CA ASP A 321 19.18 0.42 -9.94
C ASP A 321 18.34 -0.67 -9.26
N TYR A 322 17.02 -0.60 -9.48
CA TYR A 322 16.06 -1.56 -8.95
C TYR A 322 16.34 -3.00 -9.43
N ASP A 323 16.71 -3.17 -10.70
CA ASP A 323 17.02 -4.46 -11.30
C ASP A 323 18.31 -5.07 -10.73
N GLY A 324 19.39 -4.28 -10.64
CA GLY A 324 20.64 -4.71 -10.02
C GLY A 324 20.48 -5.01 -8.52
N PHE A 325 19.64 -4.25 -7.81
CA PHE A 325 19.31 -4.54 -6.41
C PHE A 325 18.67 -5.93 -6.25
N ARG A 326 17.66 -6.24 -7.08
CA ARG A 326 17.03 -7.57 -7.14
C ARG A 326 18.02 -8.65 -7.57
N LEU A 327 18.91 -8.36 -8.52
CA LEU A 327 19.93 -9.28 -9.00
C LEU A 327 20.86 -9.75 -7.87
N ARG A 328 21.31 -8.83 -6.99
CA ARG A 328 22.14 -9.19 -5.83
C ARG A 328 21.47 -10.23 -4.93
N TRP A 329 20.14 -10.13 -4.76
CA TRP A 329 19.37 -11.09 -3.98
C TRP A 329 19.30 -12.45 -4.66
N PHE A 330 18.94 -12.49 -5.94
CA PHE A 330 18.78 -13.75 -6.67
C PHE A 330 20.11 -14.44 -6.97
N ASP A 331 21.18 -13.70 -7.23
CA ASP A 331 22.50 -14.29 -7.46
C ASP A 331 23.00 -15.02 -6.20
N TYR A 332 22.73 -14.48 -5.02
CA TYR A 332 22.99 -15.18 -3.76
C TYR A 332 22.13 -16.44 -3.65
N TRP A 333 20.80 -16.30 -3.70
CA TRP A 333 19.94 -17.42 -3.39
C TRP A 333 19.88 -18.47 -4.47
N LEU A 334 19.82 -18.11 -5.75
CA LEU A 334 19.58 -19.04 -6.86
C LEU A 334 20.87 -19.54 -7.52
N LYS A 335 21.98 -18.78 -7.43
CA LYS A 335 23.29 -19.17 -7.99
C LYS A 335 24.38 -19.44 -6.95
N GLY A 336 24.17 -19.10 -5.68
CA GLY A 336 25.16 -19.33 -4.62
C GLY A 336 26.35 -18.37 -4.66
N LEU A 337 26.19 -17.18 -5.28
CA LEU A 337 27.23 -16.17 -5.38
C LEU A 337 27.26 -15.29 -4.13
N ASP A 338 28.44 -14.98 -3.59
CA ASP A 338 28.56 -14.07 -2.45
C ASP A 338 28.44 -12.60 -2.88
N THR A 339 27.20 -12.10 -2.93
CA THR A 339 26.87 -10.71 -3.33
C THR A 339 26.98 -9.71 -2.17
N GLY A 340 27.39 -10.16 -0.98
CA GLY A 340 27.37 -9.37 0.26
C GLY A 340 25.96 -9.04 0.78
N VAL A 341 24.89 -9.39 0.05
CA VAL A 341 23.51 -9.03 0.42
C VAL A 341 23.18 -9.53 1.81
N MET A 342 23.70 -10.69 2.24
CA MET A 342 23.44 -11.27 3.57
C MET A 342 24.33 -10.71 4.69
N ALA A 343 25.37 -9.94 4.38
CA ALA A 343 26.19 -9.25 5.38
C ALA A 343 25.53 -7.96 5.90
N GLU A 344 24.62 -7.38 5.11
CA GLU A 344 23.82 -6.22 5.50
C GLU A 344 22.78 -6.61 6.57
N PRO A 345 22.45 -5.72 7.54
CA PRO A 345 21.33 -5.93 8.46
C PRO A 345 20.00 -6.21 7.72
N PRO A 346 19.05 -6.92 8.35
CA PRO A 346 17.82 -7.36 7.69
C PRO A 346 16.87 -6.22 7.34
N VAL A 347 16.99 -5.06 7.99
CA VAL A 347 16.10 -3.92 7.78
C VAL A 347 16.92 -2.71 7.32
N ARG A 348 16.46 -2.04 6.26
CA ARG A 348 16.98 -0.76 5.78
C ARG A 348 15.83 0.23 5.65
N ILE A 349 15.86 1.31 6.42
CA ILE A 349 14.80 2.33 6.44
C ILE A 349 15.34 3.69 6.04
N PHE A 350 14.53 4.48 5.34
CA PHE A 350 14.81 5.90 5.15
C PHE A 350 14.11 6.68 6.27
N VAL A 351 14.90 7.28 7.16
CA VAL A 351 14.40 8.13 8.24
C VAL A 351 14.16 9.52 7.68
N MET A 352 12.89 9.94 7.60
CA MET A 352 12.49 11.23 7.06
C MET A 352 12.66 12.37 8.09
N GLY A 353 12.56 13.62 7.65
CA GLY A 353 12.36 14.77 8.54
C GLY A 353 13.61 15.49 9.03
N THR A 354 14.79 15.17 8.49
CA THR A 354 16.05 15.83 8.88
C THR A 354 16.41 17.08 8.07
N GLY A 355 15.57 17.46 7.10
CA GLY A 355 15.71 18.68 6.31
C GLY A 355 15.55 19.97 7.12
N ASP A 356 15.65 21.11 6.47
CA ASP A 356 15.51 22.45 7.07
C ASP A 356 14.16 23.13 6.74
N GLY A 357 13.33 22.51 5.90
CA GLY A 357 12.01 23.02 5.55
C GLY A 357 12.00 24.19 4.56
N HIS A 358 13.10 24.48 3.85
CA HIS A 358 13.08 25.47 2.77
C HIS A 358 12.23 24.97 1.58
N LYS A 359 11.77 25.90 0.75
CA LYS A 359 11.09 25.59 -0.51
C LYS A 359 12.10 25.36 -1.62
N THR A 360 12.07 24.19 -2.24
CA THR A 360 12.95 23.88 -3.38
C THR A 360 12.59 24.71 -4.61
N PRO A 361 13.48 24.81 -5.63
CA PRO A 361 13.15 25.49 -6.89
C PRO A 361 11.88 24.96 -7.59
N GLU A 362 11.54 23.68 -7.38
CA GLU A 362 10.34 23.02 -7.90
C GLU A 362 9.07 23.32 -7.06
N GLY A 363 9.21 24.09 -5.97
CA GLY A 363 8.11 24.49 -5.10
C GLY A 363 7.78 23.50 -3.98
N ARG A 364 8.61 22.48 -3.74
CA ARG A 364 8.39 21.44 -2.73
C ARG A 364 8.96 21.84 -1.37
N LEU A 365 8.42 21.29 -0.30
CA LEU A 365 9.02 21.37 1.03
C LEU A 365 10.24 20.46 1.11
N PHE A 366 11.42 20.99 1.43
CA PHE A 366 12.60 20.18 1.70
C PHE A 366 12.54 19.55 3.09
N HIS A 367 11.98 18.34 3.14
CA HIS A 367 11.81 17.56 4.36
C HIS A 367 13.02 16.67 4.67
N GLY A 368 13.77 16.27 3.63
CA GLY A 368 15.04 15.55 3.77
C GLY A 368 14.90 14.16 4.43
N GLY A 369 16.04 13.56 4.71
CA GLY A 369 16.15 12.30 5.43
C GLY A 369 17.45 11.58 5.12
N TYR A 370 17.61 10.36 5.64
CA TYR A 370 18.80 9.54 5.42
C TYR A 370 18.49 8.04 5.57
N TRP A 371 19.32 7.17 4.95
CA TRP A 371 19.20 5.73 5.13
C TRP A 371 19.84 5.26 6.44
N ARG A 372 19.16 4.36 7.14
CA ARG A 372 19.66 3.67 8.33
C ARG A 372 19.41 2.17 8.24
N PHE A 373 20.41 1.38 8.62
CA PHE A 373 20.28 -0.07 8.75
C PHE A 373 19.89 -0.43 10.19
N GLU A 374 19.07 -1.47 10.32
CA GLU A 374 18.48 -1.91 11.58
C GLU A 374 18.47 -3.43 11.68
N GLY A 375 18.59 -3.94 12.90
CA GLY A 375 18.62 -5.38 13.19
C GLY A 375 17.25 -6.05 13.14
N GLU A 376 16.17 -5.28 13.31
CA GLU A 376 14.81 -5.79 13.45
C GLU A 376 13.76 -4.70 13.19
N TRP A 377 12.52 -5.13 13.01
CA TRP A 377 11.35 -4.27 12.91
C TRP A 377 10.18 -4.87 13.70
N PRO A 378 9.41 -4.09 14.48
CA PRO A 378 9.75 -2.74 14.96
C PRO A 378 11.08 -2.73 15.74
N LEU A 379 11.71 -1.57 15.89
CA LEU A 379 13.01 -1.42 16.55
C LEU A 379 12.93 -1.87 18.03
N ALA A 380 13.84 -2.71 18.56
CA ALA A 380 13.75 -3.11 19.98
C ALA A 380 13.91 -1.93 20.93
N ARG A 381 14.64 -0.89 20.54
CA ARG A 381 14.82 0.33 21.32
C ARG A 381 13.60 1.27 21.31
N THR A 382 12.46 0.85 20.75
CA THR A 382 11.24 1.67 20.70
C THR A 382 10.66 1.90 22.10
N GLU A 383 10.43 3.16 22.44
CA GLU A 383 9.64 3.59 23.59
C GLU A 383 8.21 3.92 23.16
N TRP A 384 7.29 2.98 23.41
CA TRP A 384 5.86 3.13 23.09
C TRP A 384 5.21 4.17 24.00
N THR A 385 5.16 5.41 23.54
CA THR A 385 4.76 6.56 24.37
C THR A 385 3.35 7.02 24.02
N PRO A 386 2.39 6.95 24.96
CA PRO A 386 1.07 7.54 24.78
C PRO A 386 1.16 9.07 24.76
N TYR A 387 0.60 9.68 23.73
CA TYR A 387 0.33 11.11 23.65
C TYR A 387 -1.19 11.30 23.72
N TYR A 388 -1.65 11.78 24.87
CA TYR A 388 -3.06 11.98 25.20
C TYR A 388 -3.61 13.24 24.55
N LEU A 389 -4.82 13.12 24.01
CA LEU A 389 -5.65 14.25 23.62
C LEU A 389 -6.06 14.98 24.91
N ARG A 390 -6.13 16.31 24.86
CA ARG A 390 -6.39 17.17 26.02
C ARG A 390 -7.26 18.34 25.61
N ALA A 391 -8.03 18.88 26.56
CA ALA A 391 -8.86 20.05 26.37
C ALA A 391 -8.08 21.23 25.77
N GLY A 392 -8.74 22.00 24.91
CA GLY A 392 -8.11 23.12 24.20
C GLY A 392 -7.21 22.69 23.04
N GLY A 393 -7.38 21.47 22.52
CA GLY A 393 -6.65 20.98 21.35
C GLY A 393 -5.18 20.66 21.63
N LYS A 394 -4.84 20.28 22.87
CA LYS A 394 -3.47 19.92 23.26
C LYS A 394 -3.22 18.42 23.10
N LEU A 395 -2.01 18.06 22.69
CA LEU A 395 -1.50 16.70 22.66
C LEU A 395 -0.30 16.60 23.62
N SER A 396 -0.31 15.65 24.56
CA SER A 396 0.70 15.60 25.63
C SER A 396 0.98 14.18 26.13
N PRO A 397 2.23 13.85 26.52
CA PRO A 397 2.51 12.58 27.19
C PRO A 397 1.96 12.51 28.62
N GLN A 398 1.48 13.62 29.18
CA GLN A 398 0.85 13.62 30.51
C GLN A 398 -0.62 13.19 30.40
N PRO A 399 -1.06 12.21 31.20
CA PRO A 399 -2.44 11.76 31.19
C PRO A 399 -3.41 12.89 31.59
N PRO A 400 -4.65 12.85 31.09
CA PRO A 400 -5.66 13.85 31.43
C PRO A 400 -6.18 13.72 32.86
N ASP A 401 -6.64 14.85 33.39
CA ASP A 401 -7.49 14.91 34.59
C ASP A 401 -8.97 14.86 34.17
N GLU A 402 -9.87 15.46 34.94
CA GLU A 402 -11.25 15.68 34.51
C GLU A 402 -11.29 16.83 33.50
N GLU A 403 -11.65 16.53 32.26
CA GLU A 403 -11.67 17.47 31.15
C GLU A 403 -12.97 17.32 30.34
N PRO A 404 -13.57 18.42 29.85
CA PRO A 404 -14.75 18.34 29.00
C PRO A 404 -14.39 17.73 27.64
N PRO A 405 -15.28 16.94 27.01
CA PRO A 405 -15.03 16.38 25.69
C PRO A 405 -15.20 17.44 24.58
N ASP A 406 -14.60 17.18 23.41
CA ASP A 406 -14.78 17.97 22.20
C ASP A 406 -15.79 17.32 21.25
N SER A 407 -16.65 18.10 20.60
CA SER A 407 -17.68 17.61 19.69
C SER A 407 -17.67 18.32 18.34
N PHE A 408 -18.02 17.60 17.28
CA PHE A 408 -18.14 18.14 15.93
C PHE A 408 -19.35 17.57 15.20
N LEU A 409 -19.89 18.33 14.25
CA LEU A 409 -20.99 17.89 13.38
C LEU A 409 -20.40 17.33 12.08
N PHE A 410 -20.53 16.03 11.87
CA PHE A 410 -20.19 15.41 10.60
C PHE A 410 -21.40 15.40 9.65
N ASN A 411 -21.24 16.02 8.48
CA ASN A 411 -22.21 15.97 7.39
C ASN A 411 -21.66 15.11 6.23
N PRO A 412 -22.24 13.94 5.94
CA PRO A 412 -21.80 13.09 4.83
C PRO A 412 -21.86 13.74 3.43
N LEU A 413 -22.61 14.82 3.26
CA LEU A 413 -22.68 15.58 2.00
C LEU A 413 -21.57 16.64 1.87
N ASP A 414 -20.75 16.81 2.91
CA ASP A 414 -19.59 17.69 2.93
C ASP A 414 -18.39 17.00 3.62
N PRO A 415 -17.92 15.85 3.09
CA PRO A 415 -16.84 15.12 3.73
C PRO A 415 -15.52 15.91 3.70
N VAL A 416 -14.66 15.65 4.68
CA VAL A 416 -13.29 16.16 4.72
C VAL A 416 -12.51 15.58 3.54
N PRO A 417 -11.87 16.44 2.73
CA PRO A 417 -11.16 16.01 1.53
C PRO A 417 -9.86 15.26 1.88
N THR A 418 -9.53 14.24 1.10
CA THR A 418 -8.23 13.56 1.13
C THR A 418 -7.16 14.44 0.50
N ILE A 419 -6.15 14.82 1.28
CA ILE A 419 -4.98 15.54 0.79
C ILE A 419 -3.75 14.69 1.05
N GLY A 420 -3.24 14.04 0.01
CA GLY A 420 -2.07 13.16 0.09
C GLY A 420 -2.32 11.83 0.79
N GLY A 421 -1.23 11.22 1.22
CA GLY A 421 -1.17 10.00 2.01
C GLY A 421 -0.86 8.75 1.17
N SER A 422 -1.14 7.59 1.76
CA SER A 422 -0.82 6.28 1.20
C SER A 422 -1.81 5.83 0.12
N ILE A 423 -1.76 6.48 -1.04
CA ILE A 423 -2.68 6.25 -2.16
C ILE A 423 -1.97 5.52 -3.30
N SER A 424 -2.66 4.58 -3.94
CA SER A 424 -2.20 3.94 -5.18
C SER A 424 -3.35 3.80 -6.17
N ALA A 425 -3.06 3.48 -7.43
CA ALA A 425 -4.04 3.23 -8.50
C ALA A 425 -5.07 4.35 -8.77
N ALA A 426 -4.94 5.50 -8.12
CA ALA A 426 -5.84 6.65 -8.22
C ALA A 426 -5.09 7.99 -8.32
N GLY A 427 -3.77 7.98 -8.56
CA GLY A 427 -2.91 9.18 -8.55
C GLY A 427 -3.38 10.34 -9.45
N ASP A 428 -4.05 10.02 -10.57
CA ASP A 428 -4.61 11.00 -11.50
C ASP A 428 -5.73 11.85 -10.90
N VAL A 429 -6.37 11.37 -9.82
CA VAL A 429 -7.51 12.02 -9.17
C VAL A 429 -7.32 12.22 -7.66
N ILE A 430 -6.45 11.43 -7.03
CA ILE A 430 -6.08 11.50 -5.62
C ILE A 430 -4.56 11.42 -5.55
N PRO A 431 -3.85 12.56 -5.46
CA PRO A 431 -2.40 12.56 -5.53
C PRO A 431 -1.81 11.88 -4.27
N PRO A 432 -0.83 10.95 -4.43
CA PRO A 432 -0.20 10.25 -3.32
C PRO A 432 1.02 11.02 -2.79
N GLY A 433 1.40 10.78 -1.53
CA GLY A 433 2.62 11.34 -0.93
C GLY A 433 2.36 12.36 0.19
N GLY A 434 3.41 13.12 0.52
CA GLY A 434 3.34 14.17 1.53
C GLY A 434 2.80 15.47 0.95
N PHE A 435 1.86 16.11 1.65
CA PHE A 435 1.25 17.37 1.23
C PHE A 435 0.90 18.23 2.44
N ASP A 436 0.95 19.55 2.23
CA ASP A 436 0.35 20.51 3.15
C ASP A 436 -1.16 20.24 3.25
N GLN A 437 -1.66 20.07 4.47
CA GLN A 437 -3.05 19.72 4.77
C GLN A 437 -3.99 20.92 4.61
N ARG A 438 -4.17 21.34 3.36
CA ARG A 438 -5.04 22.43 2.92
C ARG A 438 -5.86 22.01 1.70
N GLY A 439 -7.00 22.65 1.50
CA GLY A 439 -7.79 22.48 0.27
C GLY A 439 -7.00 22.89 -0.98
N ARG A 440 -7.37 22.30 -2.13
CA ARG A 440 -6.66 22.43 -3.41
C ARG A 440 -7.64 22.53 -4.57
N ARG A 441 -7.69 23.67 -5.27
CA ARG A 441 -8.73 23.95 -6.29
C ARG A 441 -8.68 23.03 -7.50
N GLU A 442 -7.51 22.45 -7.78
CA GLU A 442 -7.30 21.47 -8.83
C GLU A 442 -7.92 20.10 -8.50
N LEU A 443 -8.19 19.82 -7.22
CA LEU A 443 -8.84 18.58 -6.80
C LEU A 443 -10.35 18.75 -6.81
N PHE A 444 -11.05 17.91 -7.58
CA PHE A 444 -12.50 18.02 -7.83
C PHE A 444 -13.39 17.94 -6.57
N TYR A 445 -12.82 17.53 -5.44
CA TYR A 445 -13.46 17.35 -4.15
C TYR A 445 -13.12 18.44 -3.11
N CYS A 446 -12.28 19.42 -3.47
CA CYS A 446 -12.00 20.56 -2.61
C CYS A 446 -12.84 21.78 -3.03
N LYS A 447 -13.35 22.52 -2.04
CA LYS A 447 -14.16 23.73 -2.26
C LYS A 447 -13.37 25.03 -2.17
N ASP A 448 -12.22 24.99 -1.50
CA ASP A 448 -11.40 26.15 -1.18
C ASP A 448 -9.92 25.75 -1.02
N THR A 449 -9.11 26.66 -0.48
CA THR A 449 -7.67 26.47 -0.19
C THR A 449 -7.32 26.72 1.29
N ALA A 450 -8.33 26.63 2.17
CA ALA A 450 -8.15 26.82 3.59
C ALA A 450 -7.45 25.60 4.22
N PRO A 451 -6.74 25.77 5.35
CA PRO A 451 -6.24 24.63 6.11
C PRO A 451 -7.37 23.71 6.54
N LEU A 452 -7.16 22.40 6.46
CA LEU A 452 -8.18 21.44 6.92
C LEU A 452 -8.46 21.59 8.41
N ALA A 453 -7.46 22.04 9.18
CA ALA A 453 -7.57 22.38 10.59
C ALA A 453 -8.58 23.51 10.91
N THR A 454 -9.01 24.30 9.91
CA THR A 454 -10.05 25.33 10.12
C THR A 454 -11.47 24.81 9.89
N ARG A 455 -11.63 23.57 9.43
CA ARG A 455 -12.96 22.98 9.24
C ARG A 455 -13.58 22.64 10.61
N PRO A 456 -14.88 22.92 10.82
CA PRO A 456 -15.55 22.65 12.09
C PRO A 456 -15.79 21.15 12.34
N ASP A 457 -15.59 20.30 11.32
CA ASP A 457 -15.67 18.84 11.41
C ASP A 457 -14.30 18.15 11.50
N VAL A 458 -13.25 18.90 11.85
CA VAL A 458 -11.91 18.38 12.14
C VAL A 458 -11.47 18.87 13.52
N LEU A 459 -11.32 17.95 14.47
CA LEU A 459 -10.72 18.24 15.77
C LEU A 459 -9.19 18.18 15.66
N VAL A 460 -8.50 19.18 16.20
CA VAL A 460 -7.04 19.30 16.10
C VAL A 460 -6.42 19.19 17.49
N PHE A 461 -5.55 18.20 17.69
CA PHE A 461 -4.77 18.03 18.91
C PHE A 461 -3.28 18.10 18.59
N GLN A 462 -2.54 19.00 19.22
CA GLN A 462 -1.11 19.17 18.92
C GLN A 462 -0.27 19.48 20.15
N THR A 463 1.01 19.10 20.08
CA THR A 463 1.98 19.42 21.13
C THR A 463 2.27 20.92 21.17
N ASP A 464 2.85 21.39 22.27
CA ASP A 464 3.67 22.61 22.25
C ASP A 464 4.82 22.44 21.25
N PRO A 465 5.47 23.52 20.76
CA PRO A 465 6.65 23.40 19.91
C PRO A 465 7.68 22.51 20.60
N LEU A 466 8.17 21.50 19.89
CA LEU A 466 9.06 20.50 20.47
C LEU A 466 10.36 21.16 20.93
N PRO A 467 10.82 20.91 22.18
CA PRO A 467 12.05 21.51 22.69
C PRO A 467 13.33 20.87 22.10
N HIS A 468 13.20 19.66 21.56
CA HIS A 468 14.25 18.87 20.90
C HIS A 468 13.63 18.02 19.78
N ASP A 469 14.47 17.48 18.91
CA ASP A 469 14.04 16.57 17.84
C ASP A 469 13.46 15.26 18.43
N VAL A 470 12.34 14.80 17.90
CA VAL A 470 11.66 13.57 18.33
C VAL A 470 11.52 12.64 17.13
N GLU A 471 12.17 11.48 17.18
CA GLU A 471 12.02 10.45 16.14
C GLU A 471 10.84 9.53 16.46
N VAL A 472 9.94 9.37 15.49
CA VAL A 472 8.83 8.42 15.50
C VAL A 472 9.06 7.41 14.38
N THR A 473 9.43 6.18 14.75
CA THR A 473 9.70 5.11 13.76
C THR A 473 9.04 3.80 14.18
N GLY A 474 7.99 3.40 13.47
CA GLY A 474 7.26 2.17 13.76
C GLY A 474 5.78 2.20 13.39
N PRO A 475 5.02 1.15 13.75
CA PRO A 475 3.56 1.14 13.67
C PRO A 475 2.96 2.11 14.71
N ILE A 476 1.81 2.71 14.37
CA ILE A 476 1.11 3.69 15.21
C ILE A 476 -0.35 3.25 15.41
N VAL A 477 -0.87 3.44 16.61
CA VAL A 477 -2.28 3.17 16.93
C VAL A 477 -2.88 4.33 17.72
N VAL A 478 -4.10 4.73 17.36
CA VAL A 478 -4.90 5.69 18.12
C VAL A 478 -5.97 4.91 18.89
N ARG A 479 -6.04 5.13 20.20
CA ARG A 479 -7.11 4.68 21.09
C ARG A 479 -8.04 5.87 21.33
N LEU A 480 -9.26 5.77 20.82
CA LEU A 480 -10.22 6.87 20.84
C LEU A 480 -11.45 6.47 21.65
N TRP A 481 -11.76 7.22 22.70
CA TRP A 481 -13.03 7.14 23.39
C TRP A 481 -13.99 8.13 22.74
N ALA A 482 -15.04 7.63 22.09
CA ALA A 482 -15.96 8.49 21.37
C ALA A 482 -17.42 8.01 21.43
N SER A 483 -18.34 8.92 21.18
CA SER A 483 -19.76 8.63 20.95
C SER A 483 -20.25 9.33 19.70
N SER A 484 -21.41 8.91 19.21
CA SER A 484 -22.11 9.55 18.10
C SER A 484 -23.59 9.73 18.45
N SER A 485 -24.24 10.74 17.89
CA SER A 485 -25.70 10.84 17.87
C SER A 485 -26.35 9.86 16.88
N ALA A 486 -25.56 9.19 16.04
CA ALA A 486 -26.00 8.21 15.07
C ALA A 486 -25.73 6.77 15.53
N VAL A 487 -26.35 5.81 14.84
CA VAL A 487 -26.18 4.37 15.09
C VAL A 487 -24.95 3.79 14.40
N ASP A 488 -24.32 4.54 13.51
CA ASP A 488 -23.05 4.24 12.88
C ASP A 488 -22.40 5.54 12.41
N THR A 489 -21.08 5.55 12.27
CA THR A 489 -20.29 6.65 11.69
C THR A 489 -18.88 6.10 11.43
N ASP A 490 -17.98 6.92 10.89
CA ASP A 490 -16.56 6.59 10.84
C ASP A 490 -15.77 7.53 11.77
N PHE A 491 -14.61 7.09 12.24
CA PHE A 491 -13.61 7.95 12.87
C PHE A 491 -12.30 7.84 12.10
N THR A 492 -11.81 8.97 11.61
CA THR A 492 -10.50 9.08 10.96
C THR A 492 -9.50 9.72 11.91
N ALA A 493 -8.24 9.37 11.73
CA ALA A 493 -7.15 10.05 12.40
C ALA A 493 -5.96 10.21 11.44
N LYS A 494 -5.25 11.35 11.53
CA LYS A 494 -4.08 11.68 10.70
C LYS A 494 -2.95 12.25 11.54
N LEU A 495 -1.75 11.70 11.39
CA LEU A 495 -0.53 12.17 12.03
C LEU A 495 0.18 13.17 11.12
N ILE A 496 0.51 14.32 11.67
CA ILE A 496 0.99 15.48 10.93
C ILE A 496 2.23 16.06 11.62
N ASP A 497 3.27 16.34 10.84
CA ASP A 497 4.41 17.16 11.22
C ASP A 497 4.12 18.63 10.88
N VAL A 498 3.98 19.47 11.91
CA VAL A 498 3.67 20.90 11.73
C VAL A 498 4.95 21.70 11.81
N TYR A 499 5.39 22.19 10.65
CA TYR A 499 6.48 23.14 10.52
C TYR A 499 6.06 24.51 11.05
N PRO A 500 6.94 25.22 11.78
CA PRO A 500 6.67 26.59 12.16
C PRO A 500 6.63 27.51 10.94
N PRO A 501 6.02 28.70 11.05
CA PRO A 501 6.14 29.75 10.04
C PRO A 501 7.60 30.03 9.63
N SER A 502 7.82 30.18 8.33
CA SER A 502 9.11 30.52 7.72
C SER A 502 8.93 31.56 6.61
N GLU A 503 10.04 32.04 6.03
CA GLU A 503 9.99 32.94 4.86
C GLU A 503 9.26 32.27 3.67
N ASP A 504 9.52 30.99 3.45
CA ASP A 504 8.90 30.22 2.37
C ASP A 504 7.44 29.82 2.65
N TYR A 505 7.11 29.60 3.93
CA TYR A 505 5.80 29.15 4.38
C TYR A 505 5.33 30.02 5.56
N PRO A 506 4.78 31.22 5.31
CA PRO A 506 4.41 32.17 6.37
C PRO A 506 3.32 31.69 7.33
N ASP A 507 2.47 30.75 6.90
CA ASP A 507 1.44 30.11 7.73
C ASP A 507 1.96 28.85 8.45
N GLY A 508 3.24 28.48 8.24
CA GLY A 508 3.76 27.15 8.52
C GLY A 508 3.37 26.13 7.43
N TYR A 509 3.71 24.87 7.65
CA TYR A 509 3.38 23.76 6.74
C TYR A 509 2.90 22.56 7.56
N ALA A 510 1.71 22.02 7.26
CA ALA A 510 1.14 20.86 7.95
C ALA A 510 1.33 19.62 7.09
N LEU A 511 2.46 18.92 7.23
CA LEU A 511 2.79 17.75 6.43
C LEU A 511 2.10 16.49 6.97
N ASN A 512 1.22 15.86 6.20
CA ASN A 512 0.72 14.52 6.55
C ASN A 512 1.82 13.47 6.44
N LEU A 513 1.95 12.63 7.47
CA LEU A 513 2.86 11.48 7.45
C LEU A 513 2.11 10.17 7.16
N THR A 514 0.96 9.98 7.81
CA THR A 514 0.14 8.77 7.67
C THR A 514 -1.26 9.03 8.25
N ASP A 515 -2.25 8.25 7.81
CA ASP A 515 -3.63 8.31 8.30
C ASP A 515 -4.34 6.97 8.17
N SER A 516 -5.43 6.86 8.91
CA SER A 516 -6.29 5.68 8.93
C SER A 516 -7.71 6.02 9.39
N ILE A 517 -8.57 5.01 9.37
CA ILE A 517 -10.00 5.09 9.63
C ILE A 517 -10.45 3.85 10.40
N ILE A 518 -11.53 3.98 11.17
CA ILE A 518 -12.33 2.88 11.69
C ILE A 518 -13.81 3.20 11.47
N ARG A 519 -14.53 2.26 10.86
CA ARG A 519 -15.99 2.31 10.73
C ARG A 519 -16.62 1.73 11.98
N ALA A 520 -17.48 2.50 12.64
CA ALA A 520 -17.86 2.26 14.02
C ALA A 520 -18.58 0.92 14.25
N ARG A 521 -19.36 0.44 13.27
CA ARG A 521 -19.98 -0.90 13.34
C ARG A 521 -18.96 -2.05 13.48
N TYR A 522 -17.69 -1.84 13.13
CA TYR A 522 -16.62 -2.85 13.22
C TYR A 522 -15.65 -2.64 14.40
N ARG A 523 -16.01 -1.79 15.38
CA ARG A 523 -15.16 -1.47 16.54
C ARG A 523 -14.75 -2.69 17.39
N ASN A 524 -15.56 -3.75 17.38
CA ASN A 524 -15.36 -4.96 18.20
C ASN A 524 -14.89 -6.17 17.37
N GLY A 525 -14.49 -5.96 16.12
CA GLY A 525 -14.17 -7.04 15.17
C GLY A 525 -14.87 -6.85 13.83
N PHE A 526 -14.42 -7.61 12.84
CA PHE A 526 -14.84 -7.45 11.45
C PHE A 526 -15.83 -8.53 10.99
N GLU A 527 -15.98 -9.62 11.75
CA GLU A 527 -16.80 -10.78 11.40
C GLU A 527 -18.29 -10.50 11.60
N ARG A 528 -18.65 -9.66 12.57
CA ARG A 528 -20.03 -9.31 12.88
C ARG A 528 -20.14 -7.82 13.19
N PRO A 529 -20.84 -7.02 12.37
CA PRO A 529 -21.04 -5.61 12.68
C PRO A 529 -21.97 -5.48 13.88
N GLY A 530 -21.67 -4.53 14.77
CA GLY A 530 -22.55 -4.13 15.86
C GLY A 530 -22.81 -2.64 15.79
N LEU A 531 -24.06 -2.21 15.63
CA LEU A 531 -24.39 -0.78 15.62
C LEU A 531 -24.09 -0.11 16.98
N MET A 532 -23.93 1.21 16.97
CA MET A 532 -23.82 2.05 18.16
C MET A 532 -25.20 2.36 18.73
N GLU A 533 -25.27 2.55 20.04
CA GLU A 533 -26.37 3.23 20.70
C GLU A 533 -26.07 4.74 20.71
N PRO A 534 -26.96 5.61 20.20
CA PRO A 534 -26.75 7.05 20.20
C PRO A 534 -26.42 7.60 21.60
N GLY A 535 -25.35 8.39 21.69
CA GLY A 535 -24.86 9.00 22.94
C GLY A 535 -24.08 8.06 23.86
N ARG A 536 -24.04 6.75 23.59
CA ARG A 536 -23.19 5.82 24.34
C ARG A 536 -21.74 5.97 23.91
N VAL A 537 -20.83 5.98 24.89
CA VAL A 537 -19.38 6.06 24.66
C VAL A 537 -18.82 4.66 24.42
N TYR A 538 -17.94 4.57 23.42
CA TYR A 538 -17.21 3.36 23.06
C TYR A 538 -15.72 3.68 22.92
N GLU A 539 -14.89 2.66 23.07
CA GLU A 539 -13.47 2.72 22.68
C GLU A 539 -13.33 2.23 21.23
N PHE A 540 -12.49 2.91 20.46
CA PHE A 540 -12.13 2.58 19.09
C PHE A 540 -10.61 2.48 18.96
N ALA A 541 -10.14 1.56 18.12
CA ALA A 541 -8.74 1.42 17.76
C ALA A 541 -8.55 1.74 16.27
N ILE A 542 -7.78 2.79 15.97
CA ILE A 542 -7.43 3.18 14.60
C ILE A 542 -5.95 2.85 14.39
N THR A 543 -5.66 1.84 13.56
CA THR A 543 -4.27 1.41 13.29
C THR A 543 -3.76 2.08 12.02
N PHE A 544 -2.65 2.79 12.11
CA PHE A 544 -2.06 3.54 11.00
C PHE A 544 -1.16 2.66 10.14
N TYR A 545 -0.83 3.15 8.96
CA TYR A 545 0.34 2.64 8.24
C TYR A 545 1.60 3.16 8.94
N PRO A 546 2.66 2.34 9.05
CA PRO A 546 3.86 2.73 9.76
C PRO A 546 4.58 3.87 9.06
N THR A 547 5.42 4.58 9.81
CA THR A 547 6.26 5.67 9.28
C THR A 547 7.61 5.68 9.99
N SER A 548 8.55 6.47 9.46
CA SER A 548 9.83 6.82 10.10
C SER A 548 10.11 8.29 9.84
N ASN A 549 9.90 9.13 10.86
CA ASN A 549 10.05 10.58 10.76
C ASN A 549 10.69 11.18 12.00
N VAL A 550 11.60 12.13 11.81
CA VAL A 550 12.07 13.04 12.84
C VAL A 550 11.22 14.31 12.81
N PHE A 551 10.48 14.57 13.88
CA PHE A 551 9.85 15.86 14.12
C PHE A 551 10.91 16.78 14.72
N LYS A 552 11.31 17.81 13.98
CA LYS A 552 12.40 18.69 14.45
C LYS A 552 11.98 19.56 15.62
N LYS A 553 12.96 19.99 16.39
CA LYS A 553 12.83 21.06 17.37
C LYS A 553 12.10 22.27 16.75
N GLY A 554 11.09 22.76 17.46
CA GLY A 554 10.24 23.86 17.01
C GLY A 554 9.03 23.42 16.18
N HIS A 555 9.03 22.21 15.61
CA HIS A 555 7.84 21.63 15.00
C HIS A 555 6.83 21.22 16.08
N ARG A 556 5.65 20.77 15.65
CA ARG A 556 4.67 20.12 16.53
C ARG A 556 4.26 18.77 15.97
N ILE A 557 3.99 17.83 16.87
CA ILE A 557 3.27 16.61 16.53
C ILE A 557 1.79 16.95 16.62
N ARG A 558 1.05 16.76 15.51
CA ARG A 558 -0.39 17.02 15.45
C ARG A 558 -1.14 15.76 15.04
N LEU A 559 -2.27 15.55 15.69
CA LEU A 559 -3.25 14.52 15.38
C LEU A 559 -4.59 15.19 15.05
N ASP A 560 -5.04 15.01 13.81
CA ASP A 560 -6.38 15.44 13.38
C ASP A 560 -7.36 14.29 13.51
N ILE A 561 -8.53 14.53 14.11
CA ILE A 561 -9.63 13.57 14.21
C ILE A 561 -10.85 14.09 13.45
N SER A 562 -11.46 13.24 12.62
CA SER A 562 -12.69 13.56 11.91
C SER A 562 -13.52 12.28 11.71
N SER A 563 -14.54 12.33 10.84
CA SER A 563 -15.39 11.21 10.45
C SER A 563 -15.44 10.97 8.94
N SER A 564 -14.48 11.54 8.22
CA SER A 564 -14.29 11.26 6.80
C SER A 564 -12.87 11.59 6.35
N ASN A 565 -12.47 11.00 5.23
CA ASN A 565 -11.25 11.30 4.47
C ASN A 565 -11.52 10.85 3.02
N TRP A 566 -12.31 11.64 2.30
CA TRP A 566 -12.85 11.30 0.97
C TRP A 566 -12.09 12.05 -0.13
N PRO A 567 -11.74 11.44 -1.28
CA PRO A 567 -12.19 10.14 -1.75
C PRO A 567 -11.21 8.99 -1.53
N ARG A 568 -10.34 9.02 -0.51
CA ARG A 568 -9.60 7.79 -0.13
C ARG A 568 -10.57 6.70 0.29
N PHE A 569 -11.43 7.00 1.27
CA PHE A 569 -12.44 6.07 1.78
C PHE A 569 -13.85 6.42 1.32
N ASP A 570 -14.73 5.42 1.26
CA ASP A 570 -16.17 5.63 1.10
C ASP A 570 -16.76 6.41 2.29
N VAL A 571 -17.80 7.21 2.05
CA VAL A 571 -18.41 8.04 3.09
C VAL A 571 -19.47 7.26 3.84
N ASN A 572 -19.37 7.16 5.17
CA ASN A 572 -20.44 6.60 6.01
C ASN A 572 -21.68 7.51 6.01
N PRO A 573 -22.89 6.99 5.76
CA PRO A 573 -24.12 7.79 5.72
C PRO A 573 -24.68 8.14 7.10
N ASN A 574 -24.10 7.57 8.15
CA ASN A 574 -24.54 7.60 9.55
C ASN A 574 -25.90 6.90 9.82
N THR A 575 -26.38 6.04 8.93
CA THR A 575 -27.72 5.42 9.05
C THR A 575 -27.71 3.97 9.55
N GLY A 576 -26.56 3.31 9.56
CA GLY A 576 -26.47 1.87 9.84
C GLY A 576 -26.98 0.96 8.72
N ASP A 577 -27.35 1.52 7.56
CA ASP A 577 -27.79 0.75 6.39
C ASP A 577 -26.68 -0.22 5.91
N PRO A 578 -27.04 -1.31 5.20
CA PRO A 578 -26.06 -2.20 4.58
C PRO A 578 -25.08 -1.43 3.68
N LEU A 579 -23.84 -1.93 3.59
CA LEU A 579 -22.84 -1.34 2.71
C LEU A 579 -23.25 -1.51 1.24
N GLY A 580 -22.92 -0.53 0.41
CA GLY A 580 -23.30 -0.52 -1.00
C GLY A 580 -23.77 0.86 -1.46
N PRO A 581 -24.48 0.94 -2.59
CA PRO A 581 -25.08 2.18 -3.05
C PRO A 581 -26.19 2.66 -2.11
N MET A 582 -26.09 3.90 -1.64
CA MET A 582 -26.94 4.40 -0.55
C MET A 582 -27.98 5.42 -1.03
N GLY A 583 -29.14 5.41 -0.37
CA GLY A 583 -30.25 6.34 -0.65
C GLY A 583 -30.58 7.29 0.50
N ARG A 584 -30.04 7.06 1.71
CA ARG A 584 -30.32 7.87 2.91
C ARG A 584 -29.01 8.35 3.52
N TRP A 585 -29.02 9.59 4.00
CA TRP A 585 -27.88 10.27 4.59
C TRP A 585 -28.39 11.09 5.77
N GLN A 586 -27.66 11.10 6.88
CA GLN A 586 -27.96 11.96 8.01
C GLN A 586 -26.67 12.55 8.59
N ALA A 587 -26.74 13.78 9.07
CA ALA A 587 -25.65 14.35 9.85
C ALA A 587 -25.59 13.69 11.24
N ALA A 588 -24.40 13.62 11.82
CA ALA A 588 -24.18 13.08 13.15
C ALA A 588 -23.30 14.02 13.98
N VAL A 589 -23.66 14.21 15.24
CA VAL A 589 -22.78 14.87 16.22
C VAL A 589 -21.90 13.79 16.82
N ASN A 590 -20.60 13.92 16.60
CA ASN A 590 -19.58 13.01 17.09
C ASN A 590 -18.80 13.70 18.21
N THR A 591 -18.53 12.98 19.30
CA THR A 591 -17.91 13.52 20.51
C THR A 591 -16.71 12.66 20.90
N VAL A 592 -15.56 13.28 21.14
CA VAL A 592 -14.32 12.65 21.58
C VAL A 592 -14.08 12.98 23.05
N TYR A 593 -13.92 11.94 23.86
CA TYR A 593 -13.66 12.03 25.30
C TYR A 593 -12.18 11.88 25.57
N HIS A 594 -11.66 12.66 26.50
CA HIS A 594 -10.26 12.67 26.88
C HIS A 594 -10.09 13.06 28.36
N ASP A 595 -11.01 12.60 29.21
CA ASP A 595 -10.88 12.69 30.66
C ASP A 595 -10.09 11.50 31.23
N ARG A 596 -9.81 11.55 32.54
CA ARG A 596 -9.09 10.54 33.31
C ARG A 596 -9.56 9.10 33.08
N ASN A 597 -10.86 8.88 32.95
CA ASN A 597 -11.43 7.54 32.79
C ASN A 597 -11.57 7.12 31.32
N ARG A 598 -11.48 8.08 30.40
CA ARG A 598 -11.60 7.89 28.95
C ARG A 598 -10.43 8.59 28.24
N PRO A 599 -9.18 8.19 28.49
CA PRO A 599 -8.02 8.93 28.02
C PRO A 599 -7.72 8.62 26.56
N SER A 600 -8.40 9.27 25.61
CA SER A 600 -8.04 9.16 24.19
C SER A 600 -6.59 9.54 23.95
N HIS A 601 -5.85 8.74 23.17
CA HIS A 601 -4.43 8.95 22.92
C HIS A 601 -3.97 8.29 21.62
N VAL A 602 -2.85 8.79 21.08
CA VAL A 602 -2.06 8.09 20.08
C VAL A 602 -0.83 7.47 20.76
N VAL A 603 -0.52 6.21 20.45
CA VAL A 603 0.71 5.56 20.90
C VAL A 603 1.77 5.78 19.82
N LEU A 604 2.80 6.56 20.14
CA LEU A 604 3.89 6.86 19.22
C LEU A 604 5.11 5.96 19.53
N PRO A 605 5.70 5.32 18.50
CA PRO A 605 6.95 4.58 18.65
C PRO A 605 8.16 5.52 18.68
N ILE A 606 8.44 6.10 19.85
CA ILE A 606 9.55 7.04 20.02
C ILE A 606 10.87 6.27 20.00
N ILE A 607 11.85 6.75 19.23
CA ILE A 607 13.20 6.19 19.23
C ILE A 607 14.10 7.11 20.08
N PRO A 608 14.66 6.62 21.19
CA PRO A 608 15.59 7.39 22.00
C PRO A 608 16.80 7.84 21.18
N GLN A 609 17.25 9.07 21.41
CA GLN A 609 18.52 9.55 20.87
C GLN A 609 19.66 8.78 21.57
N GLU A 610 20.65 8.32 20.80
CA GLU A 610 21.86 7.66 21.32
C GLU A 610 22.78 8.62 22.08
#